data_AF-A0A4R5E5T7-F1
#
_entry.id   AF-A0A4R5E5T7-F1
#
_cell.length_a   1.000
_cell.length_b   1.000
_cell.length_c   1.000
_cell.angle_alpha   90.00
_cell.angle_beta   90.00
_cell.angle_gamma   90.00
#
_symmetry.space_group_name_H-M   'P 1'
#
loop_
_entity.id
_entity.type
_entity.pdbx_description
1 polymer ?
#
loop_
_entity_poly.entity_id
_entity_poly.type
_entity_poly.pdbx_seq_one_letter_code
_entity_poly.pdbx_strand_id
1 'polypeptide(L)'
;MSELPEGTGDERVDAIVAGLGRLGEQPVGEHVAIFDEAFAGLESVLAAVDDPDGQVPGGQALTGGQAAAGHVAAGQGAGERPADRQR
;
A
#
# COMPACT_ATOMS: atom_id res chain seq x y z
N MET A 1 -18.19 22.83 33.66
CA MET A 1 -18.17 21.36 33.73
C MET A 1 -18.28 20.90 32.29
N SER A 2 -17.14 20.64 31.63
CA SER A 2 -17.19 20.07 30.28
C SER A 2 -17.43 18.58 30.45
N GLU A 3 -18.63 18.13 30.09
CA GLU A 3 -18.87 16.74 29.79
C GLU A 3 -17.87 16.38 28.67
N LEU A 4 -16.89 15.52 29.01
CA LEU A 4 -16.09 14.88 27.97
C LEU A 4 -17.08 14.14 27.07
N PRO A 5 -17.07 14.37 25.75
CA PRO A 5 -17.96 13.64 24.87
C PRO A 5 -17.74 12.14 25.12
N GLU A 6 -18.84 11.41 25.28
CA GLU A 6 -18.83 9.95 25.17
C GLU A 6 -18.05 9.62 23.90
N GLY A 7 -17.10 8.68 24.00
CA GLY A 7 -16.21 8.33 22.90
C GLY A 7 -16.96 8.19 21.58
N THR A 8 -16.28 8.46 20.47
CA THR A 8 -16.89 8.53 19.12
C THR A 8 -17.54 7.22 18.67
N GLY A 9 -17.37 6.14 19.44
CA GLY A 9 -17.94 4.82 19.18
C GLY A 9 -17.04 3.95 18.30
N ASP A 10 -15.94 4.50 17.77
CA ASP A 10 -14.88 3.78 17.07
C ASP A 10 -13.57 3.94 17.84
N GLU A 11 -13.07 2.83 18.39
CA GLU A 11 -11.82 2.78 19.17
C GLU A 11 -10.62 3.35 18.40
N ARG A 12 -10.62 3.24 17.06
CA ARG A 12 -9.54 3.75 16.21
C ARG A 12 -9.58 5.28 16.17
N VAL A 13 -10.78 5.86 16.03
CA VAL A 13 -10.98 7.31 16.07
C VAL A 13 -10.67 7.85 17.45
N ASP A 14 -11.12 7.17 18.51
CA ASP A 14 -10.86 7.56 19.90
C ASP A 14 -9.36 7.57 20.22
N ALA A 15 -8.60 6.59 19.73
CA ALA A 15 -7.14 6.55 19.88
C ALA A 15 -6.45 7.73 19.18
N ILE A 16 -6.90 8.09 17.98
CA ILE A 16 -6.35 9.23 17.22
C ILE A 16 -6.65 10.54 17.95
N VAL A 17 -7.89 10.73 18.43
CA VAL A 17 -8.30 11.94 19.16
C VAL A 17 -7.57 12.04 20.51
N ALA A 18 -7.37 10.93 21.21
CA ALA A 18 -6.56 10.92 22.44
C ALA A 18 -5.11 11.37 22.18
N GLY A 19 -4.55 11.06 21.01
CA GLY A 19 -3.22 11.51 20.57
C GLY A 19 -3.07 13.03 20.50
N LEU A 20 -4.15 13.76 20.22
CA LEU A 20 -4.14 15.23 20.21
C LEU A 20 -3.89 15.84 21.59
N GLY A 21 -4.08 15.09 22.69
CA GLY A 21 -3.73 15.54 24.04
C GLY A 21 -2.26 15.96 24.18
N ARG A 22 -1.36 15.44 23.33
CA ARG A 22 0.07 15.79 23.29
C ARG A 22 0.34 17.24 22.87
N LEU A 23 -0.59 17.92 22.21
CA LEU A 23 -0.43 19.30 21.75
C LEU A 23 -0.15 20.27 22.92
N GLY A 24 -0.76 20.04 24.08
CA GLY A 24 -0.57 20.90 25.26
C GLY A 24 0.84 20.83 25.85
N GLU A 25 1.60 19.79 25.51
CA GLU A 25 2.95 19.53 26.03
C GLU A 25 4.05 19.87 25.03
N GLN A 26 3.68 20.16 23.77
CA GLN A 26 4.61 20.40 22.68
C GLN A 26 4.63 21.87 22.24
N PRO A 27 5.77 22.37 21.72
CA PRO A 27 5.82 23.69 21.10
C PRO A 27 4.86 23.79 19.92
N VAL A 28 4.32 24.99 19.67
CA VAL A 28 3.39 25.24 18.54
C VAL A 28 3.98 24.85 17.18
N GLY A 29 5.31 24.90 17.03
CA GLY A 29 6.00 24.44 15.82
C GLY A 29 5.80 22.95 15.52
N GLU A 30 5.60 22.13 16.55
CA GLU A 30 5.38 20.67 16.43
C GLU A 30 3.89 20.32 16.28
N HIS A 31 2.98 21.28 16.49
CA HIS A 31 1.54 21.03 16.44
C HIS A 31 1.08 20.58 15.06
N VAL A 32 1.69 21.12 14.00
CA VAL A 32 1.36 20.76 12.62
C VAL A 32 1.64 19.27 12.37
N ALA A 33 2.78 18.76 12.81
CA ALA A 33 3.12 17.34 12.66
C ALA A 33 2.13 16.41 13.40
N ILE A 34 1.69 16.82 14.58
CA ILE A 34 0.69 16.08 15.38
C ILE A 34 -0.67 16.11 14.71
N PHE A 35 -1.07 17.24 14.13
CA PHE A 35 -2.31 17.32 13.35
C PHE A 35 -2.23 16.47 12.08
N ASP A 36 -1.13 16.54 11.34
CA ASP A 36 -0.95 15.74 10.11
C ASP A 36 -1.01 14.23 10.41
N GLU A 37 -0.40 13.77 11.50
CA GLU A 37 -0.51 12.39 11.97
C GLU A 37 -1.97 12.01 12.25
N ALA A 38 -2.71 12.86 12.96
CA ALA A 38 -4.10 12.62 13.28
C ALA A 38 -5.00 12.63 12.02
N PHE A 39 -4.78 13.56 11.10
CA PHE A 39 -5.52 13.63 9.84
C PHE A 39 -5.30 12.39 8.99
N ALA A 40 -4.04 11.96 8.80
CA ALA A 40 -3.73 10.75 8.05
C ALA A 40 -4.36 9.49 8.67
N GLY A 41 -4.36 9.40 10.02
CA GLY A 41 -5.02 8.32 10.74
C GLY A 41 -6.53 8.28 10.49
N LEU A 42 -7.20 9.44 10.55
CA LEU A 42 -8.65 9.54 10.30
C LEU A 42 -9.01 9.23 8.85
N GLU A 43 -8.22 9.73 7.89
CA GLU A 43 -8.39 9.38 6.47
C GLU A 43 -8.26 7.87 6.24
N SER A 44 -7.30 7.22 6.89
CA SER A 44 -7.16 5.76 6.80
C SER A 44 -8.35 5.01 7.40
N VAL A 45 -8.92 5.50 8.51
CA VAL A 45 -10.12 4.90 9.11
C VAL A 45 -11.31 5.04 8.18
N LEU A 46 -11.49 6.21 7.57
CA LEU A 46 -12.56 6.47 6.61
C LEU A 46 -12.41 5.63 5.33
N ALA A 47 -11.20 5.55 4.78
CA ALA A 47 -10.91 4.72 3.61
C ALA A 47 -11.20 3.23 3.86
N ALA A 48 -10.92 2.73 5.07
CA ALA A 48 -11.21 1.35 5.46
C ALA A 48 -12.71 1.05 5.60
N VAL A 49 -13.56 2.07 5.75
CA VAL A 49 -15.02 1.92 5.74
C VAL A 49 -15.57 1.89 4.32
N ASP A 50 -14.96 2.66 3.41
CA ASP A 50 -15.37 2.74 2.00
C ASP A 50 -14.94 1.50 1.18
N ASP A 51 -13.88 0.81 1.62
CA ASP A 51 -13.39 -0.46 1.04
C ASP A 51 -13.56 -1.64 2.02
N PRO A 52 -14.77 -2.24 2.14
CA PRO A 52 -14.97 -3.42 2.99
C PRO A 52 -14.20 -4.66 2.52
N ASP A 53 -13.70 -4.66 1.28
CA ASP A 53 -12.98 -5.77 0.64
C ASP A 53 -11.44 -5.57 0.55
N GLY A 54 -10.88 -4.58 1.27
CA GLY A 54 -9.47 -4.53 1.64
C GLY A 54 -8.45 -4.74 0.51
N GLN A 55 -8.30 -3.76 -0.39
CA GLN A 55 -7.10 -3.65 -1.21
C GLN A 55 -6.19 -2.55 -0.64
N VAL A 56 -5.21 -2.96 0.15
CA VAL A 56 -4.04 -2.13 0.48
C VAL A 56 -3.38 -1.65 -0.83
N PRO A 57 -3.15 -0.34 -1.03
CA PRO A 57 -2.48 0.17 -2.22
C PRO A 57 -0.97 -0.07 -2.07
N GLY A 58 -0.54 -1.27 -2.46
CA GLY A 58 0.86 -1.66 -2.44
C GLY A 58 1.18 -2.58 -3.60
N GLY A 59 1.59 -2.00 -4.73
CA GLY A 59 2.27 -2.75 -5.79
C GLY A 59 1.72 -2.50 -7.19
N GLN A 60 2.39 -1.61 -7.90
CA GLN A 60 2.33 -1.51 -9.36
C GLN A 60 2.57 -2.89 -9.98
N ALA A 61 1.55 -3.52 -10.53
CA ALA A 61 1.70 -4.57 -11.52
C ALA A 61 1.39 -3.97 -12.89
N LEU A 62 2.47 -3.55 -13.55
CA LEU A 62 2.55 -3.12 -14.92
C LEU A 62 1.93 -4.20 -15.84
N THR A 63 0.66 -4.06 -16.19
CA THR A 63 0.12 -4.65 -17.42
C THR A 63 -0.04 -3.53 -18.46
N GLY A 64 1.09 -2.86 -18.72
CA GLY A 64 1.28 -2.13 -19.95
C GLY A 64 1.38 -3.15 -21.08
N GLY A 65 0.42 -3.10 -22.01
CA GLY A 65 0.47 -3.90 -23.21
C GLY A 65 1.75 -3.62 -24.00
N GLN A 66 2.37 -4.67 -24.51
CA GLN A 66 3.27 -4.54 -25.64
C GLN A 66 2.93 -5.58 -26.69
N ALA A 67 2.53 -5.02 -27.83
CA ALA A 67 2.15 -5.68 -29.03
C ALA A 67 3.30 -6.46 -29.68
N ALA A 68 2.89 -7.45 -30.46
CA ALA A 68 3.51 -7.96 -31.68
C ALA A 68 4.82 -7.30 -32.15
N ALA A 69 5.88 -8.11 -32.24
CA ALA A 69 6.84 -8.04 -33.34
C ALA A 69 7.57 -9.38 -33.44
N GLY A 70 7.28 -10.14 -34.49
CA GLY A 70 8.17 -11.20 -34.93
C GLY A 70 9.40 -10.59 -35.60
N HIS A 71 10.58 -11.15 -35.39
CA HIS A 71 11.59 -11.34 -36.43
C HIS A 71 12.70 -12.28 -35.95
N VAL A 72 13.23 -13.00 -36.92
CA VAL A 72 14.20 -14.09 -36.89
C VAL A 72 15.52 -13.78 -36.20
N ALA A 73 16.13 -14.81 -35.60
CA ALA A 73 17.58 -14.90 -35.46
C ALA A 73 18.01 -16.36 -35.70
N ALA A 74 18.62 -16.56 -36.87
CA ALA A 74 19.38 -17.75 -37.21
C ALA A 74 20.62 -17.87 -36.30
N GLY A 75 21.02 -19.10 -35.99
CA GLY A 75 22.20 -19.34 -35.17
C GLY A 75 22.51 -20.82 -34.99
N GLN A 76 23.04 -21.42 -36.05
CA GLN A 76 23.97 -22.55 -36.08
C GLN A 76 24.36 -23.18 -34.72
N GLY A 77 24.02 -24.46 -34.53
CA GLY A 77 24.60 -25.31 -33.50
C GLY A 77 24.83 -26.70 -34.09
N ALA A 78 25.98 -26.87 -34.74
CA ALA A 78 26.52 -28.17 -35.10
C ALA A 78 26.83 -28.95 -33.80
N GLY A 79 26.35 -30.20 -33.72
CA GLY A 79 26.60 -31.09 -32.60
C GLY A 79 26.28 -32.51 -33.01
N GLU A 80 27.33 -33.30 -33.16
CA GLU A 80 27.36 -34.61 -33.79
C GLU A 80 26.64 -35.71 -32.99
N ARG A 81 26.04 -36.65 -33.75
CA ARG A 81 25.81 -38.10 -33.54
C ARG A 81 25.75 -38.67 -32.11
N PRO A 82 24.78 -39.58 -31.91
CA PRO A 82 25.11 -41.01 -31.76
C PRO A 82 24.24 -41.85 -32.71
N ALA A 83 24.77 -42.77 -33.52
CA ALA A 83 25.23 -44.12 -33.15
C ALA A 83 24.19 -44.89 -32.30
N ASP A 84 23.29 -45.63 -32.95
CA ASP A 84 22.92 -47.03 -32.66
C ASP A 84 21.73 -47.44 -33.57
N ARG A 85 21.90 -48.43 -34.47
CA ARG A 85 21.63 -49.86 -34.26
C ARG A 85 20.13 -50.12 -34.05
N GLN A 86 19.41 -50.63 -35.04
CA GLN A 86 18.94 -52.04 -35.12
C GLN A 86 18.22 -52.17 -36.49
N ARG A 87 18.76 -52.91 -37.46
CA ARG A 87 18.51 -54.33 -37.80
C ARG A 87 17.05 -54.77 -37.74
#